data_AF-A0A0Q9NNI7-F1
#
_entry.id   AF-A0A0Q9NNI7-F1
#
_cell.length_a   1.000
_cell.length_b   1.000
_cell.length_c   1.000
_cell.angle_alpha   90.00
_cell.angle_beta   90.00
_cell.angle_gamma   90.00
#
_symmetry.space_group_name_H-M   'P 1'
#
loop_
_entity.id
_entity.type
_entity.pdbx_description
1 polymer ?
#
loop_
_entity_poly.entity_id
_entity_poly.type
_entity_poly.pdbx_seq_one_letter_code
_entity_poly.pdbx_strand_id
1 'polypeptide(L)' 'MTAETPDLASMNAAGVRYKCSPRTIRRMIERGELTAYRVGPKLLRIDLREADRVFTASAGDEL' A
#
# COMPACT_ATOMS: atom_id res chain seq x y z
N MET A 1 -16.68 11.83 -16.22
CA MET A 1 -15.58 11.68 -15.25
C MET A 1 -15.86 10.42 -14.44
N THR A 2 -15.29 9.28 -14.84
CA THR A 2 -15.49 8.01 -14.14
C THR A 2 -14.66 8.05 -12.86
N ALA A 3 -15.30 8.12 -11.70
CA ALA A 3 -14.59 7.96 -10.44
C ALA A 3 -14.11 6.51 -10.38
N GLU A 4 -12.83 6.30 -10.63
CA GLU A 4 -12.22 4.97 -10.60
C GLU A 4 -12.20 4.50 -9.13
N THR A 5 -12.89 3.41 -8.83
CA THR A 5 -13.02 2.91 -7.46
C THR A 5 -11.62 2.60 -6.90
N PRO A 6 -11.22 3.20 -5.76
CA PRO A 6 -9.93 2.91 -5.15
C PRO A 6 -9.90 1.44 -4.69
N ASP A 7 -8.83 0.73 -5.05
CA ASP A 7 -8.63 -0.67 -4.70
C ASP A 7 -8.04 -0.77 -3.29
N LEU A 8 -8.92 -0.69 -2.29
CA LEU A 8 -8.57 -0.58 -0.88
C LEU A 8 -8.37 -1.94 -0.20
N ALA A 9 -7.11 -2.34 -0.03
CA ALA A 9 -6.74 -3.59 0.64
C ALA A 9 -6.38 -3.39 2.12
N SER A 10 -6.43 -4.48 2.89
CA SER A 10 -5.85 -4.50 4.24
C SER A 10 -4.32 -4.66 4.17
N MET A 11 -3.61 -4.29 5.24
CA MET A 11 -2.16 -4.54 5.37
C MET A 11 -1.79 -6.02 5.14
N ASN A 12 -2.67 -6.95 5.52
CA ASN A 12 -2.42 -8.38 5.36
C ASN A 12 -2.53 -8.79 3.89
N ALA A 13 -3.57 -8.35 3.18
CA ALA A 13 -3.74 -8.62 1.76
C ALA A 13 -2.62 -7.99 0.92
N ALA A 14 -2.21 -6.76 1.26
CA ALA A 14 -1.05 -6.11 0.64
C ALA A 14 0.24 -6.90 0.89
N GLY A 15 0.48 -7.36 2.12
CA GLY A 15 1.65 -8.19 2.44
C GLY A 15 1.73 -9.47 1.61
N VAL A 16 0.59 -10.14 1.40
CA VAL A 16 0.52 -11.31 0.51
C VAL A 16 0.82 -10.93 -0.94
N ARG A 17 0.24 -9.84 -1.46
CA ARG A 17 0.45 -9.37 -2.85
C ARG A 17 1.92 -9.04 -3.14
N TYR A 18 2.55 -8.27 -2.26
CA TYR A 18 3.92 -7.79 -2.43
C TYR A 18 4.97 -8.71 -1.78
N LYS A 19 4.57 -9.91 -1.34
CA LYS A 19 5.45 -10.91 -0.70
C LYS A 19 6.27 -10.34 0.47
N CYS A 20 5.68 -9.45 1.26
CA CYS A 20 6.33 -8.84 2.41
C CYS A 20 5.47 -8.99 3.68
N SER A 21 6.10 -8.82 4.84
CA SER A 21 5.37 -8.93 6.11
C SER A 21 4.41 -7.73 6.27
N PRO A 22 3.22 -7.92 6.89
CA PRO A 22 2.33 -6.80 7.22
C PRO A 22 3.00 -5.72 8.10
N ARG A 23 4.03 -6.13 8.87
CA ARG A 23 4.86 -5.23 9.67
C ARG A 23 5.78 -4.36 8.81
N THR A 24 6.26 -4.87 7.67
CA THR A 24 6.99 -4.08 6.67
C THR A 24 6.07 -3.02 6.08
N ILE A 25 4.88 -3.41 5.62
CA ILE A 25 3.86 -2.49 5.12
C ILE A 25 3.55 -1.39 6.15
N ARG A 26 3.32 -1.77 7.41
CA ARG A 26 3.10 -0.79 8.49
C ARG A 26 4.26 0.18 8.66
N ARG A 27 5.51 -0.30 8.63
CA ARG A 27 6.70 0.57 8.71
C ARG A 27 6.79 1.54 7.53
N MET A 28 6.49 1.08 6.32
CA MET A 28 6.47 1.94 5.13
C MET A 28 5.41 3.04 5.25
N ILE A 29 4.23 2.73 5.80
CA ILE A 29 3.20 3.73 6.11
C ILE A 29 3.70 4.73 7.17
N GLU A 30 4.32 4.24 8.25
CA GLU A 30 4.88 5.09 9.31
C GLU A 30 6.01 6.00 8.82
N ARG A 31 6.75 5.58 7.79
CA ARG A 31 7.77 6.38 7.11
C ARG A 31 7.22 7.35 6.07
N GLY A 32 5.95 7.24 5.71
CA GLY A 32 5.32 8.03 4.64
C GLY A 32 5.64 7.53 3.22
N GLU A 33 6.18 6.31 3.08
CA GLU A 33 6.44 5.67 1.78
C GLU A 33 5.15 5.11 1.17
N LEU A 34 4.16 4.73 1.99
CA LEU A 34 2.85 4.23 1.56
C LEU A 34 1.72 5.05 2.16
N THR A 35 0.74 5.43 1.33
CA THR A 35 -0.49 6.06 1.79
C THR A 35 -1.43 5.03 2.40
N ALA A 36 -2.00 5.36 3.56
CA ALA A 36 -3.04 4.54 4.17
C ALA A 36 -4.22 5.40 4.64
N TYR A 37 -5.42 4.89 4.40
CA TYR A 37 -6.70 5.50 4.74
C TYR A 37 -7.30 4.82 5.95
N ARG A 38 -7.72 5.62 6.94
CA ARG A 38 -8.47 5.10 8.09
C ARG A 38 -9.92 4.85 7.68
N VAL A 39 -10.36 3.61 7.87
CA VAL A 39 -11.76 3.22 7.69
C VAL A 39 -12.33 2.89 9.07
N GLY A 40 -13.00 3.85 9.68
CA GLY A 40 -13.51 3.72 11.04
C GLY A 40 -12.43 3.78 12.12
N PRO A 41 -12.73 3.34 13.36
CA PRO A 41 -11.90 3.64 14.52
C PRO A 41 -10.58 2.84 14.58
N LYS A 42 -10.48 1.69 13.88
CA LYS A 42 -9.33 0.78 13.99
C LYS A 42 -8.82 0.18 12.68
N LEU A 43 -9.54 0.31 11.56
CA LEU A 43 -9.10 -0.29 10.30
C LEU A 43 -8.26 0.70 9.50
N LEU A 44 -7.13 0.22 9.01
CA LEU A 44 -6.32 0.90 8.02
C LEU A 44 -6.47 0.16 6.69
N ARG A 45 -6.73 0.91 5.63
CA ARG A 45 -6.78 0.44 4.26
C ARG A 45 -5.68 1.11 3.45
N ILE A 46 -5.09 0.36 2.53
CA ILE A 46 -4.03 0.84 1.64
C ILE A 46 -4.60 0.83 0.24
N ASP A 47 -4.30 1.87 -0.53
CA ASP A 47 -4.59 1.89 -1.95
C ASP A 47 -3.52 1.06 -2.69
N LEU A 48 -3.95 -0.06 -3.27
CA LEU A 48 -3.05 -0.95 -4.00
C LEU A 48 -2.44 -0.30 -5.25
N ARG A 49 -3.07 0.72 -5.82
CA ARG A 49 -2.53 1.40 -7.01
C ARG A 49 -1.38 2.30 -6.64
N GLU A 50 -1.46 3.00 -5.51
CA GLU A 50 -0.34 3.77 -4.99
C GLU A 50 0.79 2.84 -4.54
N ALA A 51 0.46 1.75 -3.85
CA ALA A 51 1.44 0.77 -3.45
C ALA A 51 2.15 0.14 -4.66
N ASP A 52 1.42 -0.21 -5.72
CA ASP A 52 2.01 -0.71 -6.97
C ASP A 52 3.05 0.28 -7.53
N ARG A 53 2.80 1.60 -7.50
CA ARG A 53 3.81 2.59 -7.94
C ARG A 53 5.08 2.55 -7.10
N VAL A 54 4.95 2.39 -5.78
CA VAL A 54 6.10 2.37 -4.87
C VAL A 54 6.92 1.09 -5.06
N PHE A 55 6.25 -0.06 -5.12
CA PHE A 55 6.92 -1.35 -5.31
C PHE A 55 7.49 -1.53 -6.73
N THR A 56 6.85 -0.95 -7.74
CA THR A 56 7.38 -0.93 -9.11
C THR A 56 8.51 0.10 -9.27
N ALA A 57 8.46 1.25 -8.60
CA ALA A 57 9.53 2.24 -8.65
C ALA A 57 10.86 1.70 -8.08
N SER A 58 10.83 0.87 -7.04
CA SER A 58 12.03 0.19 -6.54
C SER A 58 12.59 -0.90 -7.46
N ALA A 59 11.86 -1.32 -8.50
CA ALA A 59 12.35 -2.24 -9.51
C ALA A 59 13.03 -1.52 -10.71
N GLY A 60 13.11 -0.19 -10.67
CA GLY A 60 13.67 0.65 -11.74
C GLY A 60 14.96 1.39 -11.41
N ASP A 61 15.58 1.15 -10.25
CA ASP A 61 16.87 1.73 -9.87
C ASP A 61 18.00 0.70 -10.06
N GLU A 62 18.14 0.23 -11.31
CA GLU A 62 19.37 -0.40 -11.79
C GLU A 62 20.04 0.60 -12.76
N LEU A 63 20.95 1.43 -12.22
CA LEU A 63 21.99 2.17 -12.96
C LEU A 63 23.37 1.68 -12.51
#